data_AF-A0A3D1PL76-F1
#
_entry.id   AF-A0A3D1PL76-F1
#
_cell.length_a   1.000
_cell.length_b   1.000
_cell.length_c   1.000
_cell.angle_alpha   90.00
_cell.angle_beta   90.00
_cell.angle_gamma   90.00
#
_symmetry.space_group_name_H-M   'P 1'
#
loop_
_entity.id
_entity.type
_entity.pdbx_description
1 polymer ?
#
loop_
_entity_poly.entity_id
_entity_poly.type
_entity_poly.pdbx_seq_one_letter_code
_entity_poly.pdbx_strand_id
1 'polypeptide(L)'
;MLGIKQYKKSVINPYNNKQEIKILNAYAELQIPLDEVDFVFVKKNGVYEGTDSCKYPFKVIHYELGIPCRFHDFRDTHATKLIESGADIKAVSKRLGHRNIDFTYNIYVRVTQKMESETADKFEEICGTL
;
A
#
# COMPACT_ATOMS: atom_id res chain seq x y z
N MET A 1 -17.13 17.78 21.48
CA MET A 1 -17.40 17.22 20.14
C MET A 1 -17.66 15.74 20.35
N LEU A 2 -18.83 15.24 19.95
CA LEU A 2 -19.21 13.84 20.15
C LEU A 2 -18.23 12.93 19.39
N GLY A 3 -17.59 12.01 20.10
CA GLY A 3 -16.68 11.03 19.48
C GLY A 3 -17.47 10.08 18.58
N ILE A 4 -16.88 9.67 17.46
CA ILE A 4 -17.46 8.66 16.57
C ILE A 4 -16.74 7.34 16.80
N LYS A 5 -17.52 6.26 16.88
CA LYS A 5 -17.05 4.87 16.93
C LYS A 5 -17.50 4.13 15.68
N GLN A 6 -16.74 3.11 15.29
CA GLN A 6 -17.06 2.29 14.14
C GLN A 6 -17.38 0.85 14.54
N TYR A 7 -18.36 0.27 13.86
CA TYR A 7 -18.88 -1.06 14.16
C TYR A 7 -18.94 -1.92 12.90
N LYS A 8 -18.72 -3.24 13.04
CA LYS A 8 -18.83 -4.19 11.93
C LYS A 8 -20.24 -4.77 11.84
N LYS A 9 -20.79 -4.80 10.63
CA LYS A 9 -22.06 -5.47 10.31
C LYS A 9 -21.88 -6.40 9.14
N SER A 10 -22.15 -7.69 9.34
CA SER A 10 -22.21 -8.65 8.24
C SER A 10 -23.46 -8.41 7.39
N VAL A 11 -23.27 -8.31 6.08
CA VAL A 11 -24.34 -8.18 5.08
C VAL A 11 -24.09 -9.16 3.94
N ILE A 12 -25.16 -9.62 3.30
CA ILE A 12 -25.05 -10.39 2.07
C ILE A 12 -25.08 -9.39 0.92
N ASN A 13 -24.07 -9.43 0.06
CA ASN A 13 -24.03 -8.56 -1.11
C ASN A 13 -25.06 -9.04 -2.15
N PRO A 14 -25.97 -8.17 -2.60
CA PRO A 14 -27.07 -8.55 -3.48
C PRO A 14 -26.62 -8.99 -4.89
N TYR A 15 -25.41 -8.63 -5.31
CA TYR A 15 -24.91 -8.89 -6.66
C TYR A 15 -24.15 -10.22 -6.77
N ASN A 16 -23.44 -10.62 -5.72
CA ASN A 16 -22.56 -11.80 -5.75
C ASN A 16 -22.95 -12.87 -4.71
N ASN A 17 -23.98 -12.59 -3.89
CA ASN A 17 -24.48 -13.43 -2.81
C ASN A 17 -23.41 -13.86 -1.78
N LYS A 18 -22.32 -13.10 -1.67
CA LYS A 18 -21.24 -13.35 -0.71
C LYS A 18 -21.46 -12.53 0.55
N GLN A 19 -21.01 -13.07 1.68
CA GLN A 19 -20.99 -12.34 2.95
C GLN A 19 -19.88 -11.29 2.91
N GLU A 20 -20.25 -10.04 3.17
CA GLU A 20 -19.34 -8.90 3.24
C GLU A 20 -19.51 -8.20 4.60
N ILE A 21 -18.43 -7.59 5.08
CA ILE A 21 -18.45 -6.80 6.31
C ILE A 21 -18.58 -5.33 5.93
N LYS A 22 -19.67 -4.69 6.35
CA LYS A 22 -19.85 -3.24 6.26
C LYS A 22 -19.45 -2.58 7.58
N ILE A 23 -18.85 -1.40 7.45
CA ILE A 23 -18.42 -0.59 8.57
C ILE A 23 -19.44 0.53 8.76
N LEU A 24 -19.96 0.66 9.97
CA LEU A 24 -20.96 1.65 10.35
C LEU A 24 -20.36 2.64 11.33
N ASN A 25 -20.60 3.93 11.09
CA ASN A 25 -20.20 5.00 12.00
C ASN A 25 -21.37 5.36 12.91
N ALA A 26 -21.14 5.45 14.21
CA ALA A 26 -22.12 5.93 15.16
C ALA A 26 -21.49 6.78 16.26
N TYR A 27 -22.30 7.62 16.90
CA TYR A 27 -21.84 8.41 18.04
C TYR A 27 -21.48 7.49 19.22
N ALA A 28 -20.39 7.82 19.93
CA ALA A 28 -19.86 7.02 21.02
C ALA A 28 -20.84 6.86 22.21
N GLU A 29 -21.80 7.77 22.33
CA GLU A 29 -22.84 7.73 23.37
C GLU A 29 -23.90 6.66 23.11
N LEU A 30 -24.03 6.19 21.86
CA LEU A 30 -24.97 5.14 21.49
C LEU A 30 -24.37 3.78 21.85
N GLN A 31 -25.05 3.04 22.73
CA GLN A 31 -24.76 1.64 22.96
C GLN A 31 -25.31 0.82 21.79
N ILE A 32 -24.40 0.28 20.97
CA ILE A 32 -24.75 -0.54 19.81
C ILE A 32 -24.32 -1.98 20.10
N PRO A 33 -25.22 -2.97 19.96
CA PRO A 33 -24.89 -4.38 20.17
C PRO A 33 -24.21 -4.97 18.92
N LEU A 34 -23.16 -4.32 18.44
CA LEU A 34 -22.31 -4.77 17.36
C LEU A 34 -20.86 -4.71 17.83
N ASP A 35 -20.02 -5.57 17.26
CA ASP A 35 -18.60 -5.54 17.57
C ASP A 35 -17.97 -4.24 17.05
N GLU A 36 -17.26 -3.55 17.94
CA GLU A 36 -16.50 -2.33 17.63
C GLU A 36 -15.27 -2.68 16.77
N VAL A 37 -14.93 -1.78 15.85
CA VAL A 37 -13.76 -1.87 14.98
C VAL A 37 -12.77 -0.80 15.39
N ASP A 38 -11.58 -1.23 15.79
CA ASP A 38 -10.50 -0.32 16.14
C ASP A 38 -9.69 0.05 14.89
N PHE A 39 -9.79 1.32 14.49
CA PHE A 39 -9.08 1.86 13.34
C PHE A 39 -7.81 2.59 13.75
N VAL A 40 -6.70 2.28 13.07
CA VAL A 40 -5.42 2.97 13.29
C VAL A 40 -5.43 4.40 12.72
N PHE A 41 -6.07 4.62 11.59
CA PHE A 41 -6.14 5.92 10.92
C PHE A 41 -7.46 6.62 11.23
N VAL A 42 -7.49 7.39 12.33
CA VAL A 42 -8.65 8.17 12.75
C VAL A 42 -8.27 9.61 13.08
N LYS A 43 -9.19 10.52 12.82
CA LYS A 43 -9.11 11.92 13.29
C LYS A 43 -9.25 11.98 14.80
N LYS A 44 -8.91 13.14 15.38
CA LYS A 44 -9.16 13.45 16.80
C LYS A 44 -10.61 13.26 17.26
N ASN A 45 -11.57 13.27 16.33
CA ASN A 45 -13.00 13.06 16.59
C ASN A 45 -13.45 11.59 16.39
N GLY A 46 -12.53 10.67 16.11
CA GLY A 46 -12.82 9.24 15.90
C GLY A 46 -13.36 8.89 14.51
N VAL A 47 -13.39 9.84 13.55
CA VAL A 47 -13.77 9.53 12.16
C VAL A 47 -12.60 8.90 11.42
N TYR A 48 -12.86 7.81 10.70
CA TYR A 48 -11.89 7.17 9.81
C TYR A 48 -11.29 8.18 8.79
N GLU A 49 -9.96 8.21 8.72
CA GLU A 49 -9.23 8.97 7.70
C GLU A 49 -9.02 8.11 6.46
N GLY A 50 -9.72 8.48 5.38
CA GLY A 50 -9.62 7.81 4.10
C GLY A 50 -8.45 8.30 3.23
N THR A 51 -8.50 7.92 1.97
CA THR A 51 -7.47 8.22 0.96
C THR A 51 -7.24 9.71 0.71
N ASP A 52 -8.19 10.56 1.08
CA ASP A 52 -8.13 12.00 0.86
C ASP A 52 -7.12 12.71 1.77
N SER A 53 -6.71 12.08 2.87
CA SER A 53 -5.72 12.65 3.79
C SER A 53 -4.37 12.91 3.13
N CYS A 54 -4.04 12.14 2.09
CA CYS A 54 -2.81 12.31 1.32
C CYS A 54 -2.90 13.48 0.32
N LYS A 55 -4.09 14.01 0.00
CA LYS A 55 -4.23 15.09 -1.01
C LYS A 55 -3.49 16.36 -0.62
N TYR A 56 -3.57 16.76 0.64
CA TYR A 56 -2.94 18.01 1.09
C TYR A 56 -1.41 17.93 1.09
N PRO A 57 -0.77 16.90 1.69
CA PRO A 57 0.69 16.72 1.56
C PRO A 57 1.16 16.68 0.10
N PHE A 58 0.43 15.99 -0.78
CA PHE A 58 0.78 15.93 -2.20
C PHE A 58 0.66 17.26 -2.91
N LYS A 59 -0.30 18.11 -2.52
CA LYS A 59 -0.39 19.49 -3.00
C LYS A 59 0.89 20.26 -2.65
N VAL A 60 1.35 20.17 -1.41
CA VAL A 60 2.62 20.80 -0.98
C VAL A 60 3.80 20.26 -1.79
N ILE A 61 3.92 18.94 -1.93
CA ILE A 61 5.00 18.30 -2.70
C ILE A 61 5.01 18.76 -4.16
N HIS A 62 3.84 18.88 -4.80
CA HIS A 62 3.75 19.29 -6.20
C HIS A 62 4.06 20.77 -6.40
N TYR A 63 3.45 21.64 -5.60
CA TYR A 63 3.46 23.07 -5.85
C TYR A 63 4.58 23.81 -5.13
N GLU A 64 4.99 23.35 -3.94
CA GLU A 64 6.07 24.00 -3.17
C GLU A 64 7.42 23.35 -3.46
N LEU A 65 7.48 22.01 -3.54
CA LEU A 65 8.73 21.29 -3.80
C LEU A 65 8.98 21.03 -5.29
N GLY A 66 7.96 21.22 -6.15
CA GLY A 66 8.09 21.03 -7.59
C GLY A 66 8.29 19.56 -8.01
N ILE A 67 7.91 18.59 -7.18
CA ILE A 67 8.12 17.16 -7.44
C ILE A 67 6.81 16.55 -7.95
N PRO A 68 6.70 16.19 -9.24
CA PRO A 68 5.50 15.55 -9.78
C PRO A 68 5.51 14.05 -9.43
N CYS A 69 4.93 13.68 -8.29
CA CYS A 69 4.78 12.26 -7.89
C CYS A 69 3.37 11.93 -7.41
N ARG A 70 2.91 10.69 -7.57
CA ARG A 70 1.62 10.20 -7.08
C ARG A 70 1.82 9.33 -5.84
N PHE A 71 0.76 9.14 -5.06
CA PHE A 71 0.82 8.27 -3.88
C PHE A 71 1.25 6.83 -4.22
N HIS A 72 0.80 6.33 -5.37
CA HIS A 72 1.20 5.02 -5.87
C HIS A 72 2.69 4.90 -6.16
N ASP A 73 3.38 6.00 -6.50
CA ASP A 73 4.80 5.96 -6.87
C ASP A 73 5.69 5.61 -5.65
N PHE A 74 5.19 5.81 -4.42
CA PHE A 74 5.87 5.34 -3.21
C PHE A 74 5.85 3.82 -3.08
N ARG A 75 4.73 3.18 -3.43
CA ARG A 75 4.62 1.72 -3.46
C ARG A 75 5.57 1.15 -4.51
N ASP A 76 5.70 1.84 -5.63
CA ASP A 76 6.61 1.44 -6.70
C ASP A 76 8.07 1.58 -6.26
N THR A 77 8.42 2.72 -5.67
CA THR A 77 9.76 2.94 -5.10
C THR A 77 10.11 1.93 -4.01
N HIS A 78 9.15 1.54 -3.16
CA HIS A 78 9.36 0.51 -2.14
C HIS A 78 9.73 -0.84 -2.76
N ALA A 79 9.01 -1.24 -3.81
CA ALA A 79 9.27 -2.49 -4.51
C ALA A 79 10.63 -2.47 -5.22
N THR A 80 10.93 -1.39 -5.96
CA THR A 80 12.22 -1.23 -6.66
C THR A 80 13.38 -1.30 -5.68
N LYS A 81 13.32 -0.59 -4.54
CA LYS A 81 14.40 -0.63 -3.53
C LYS A 81 14.61 -2.02 -2.93
N LEU A 82 13.55 -2.81 -2.74
CA LEU A 82 13.68 -4.18 -2.25
C LEU A 82 14.37 -5.08 -3.29
N ILE A 83 14.04 -4.91 -4.56
CA ILE A 83 14.68 -5.68 -5.64
C ILE A 83 16.15 -5.26 -5.80
N GLU A 84 16.45 -3.97 -5.74
CA GLU A 84 17.83 -3.45 -5.77
C GLU A 84 18.67 -3.94 -4.58
N SER A 85 18.05 -4.22 -3.43
CA SER A 85 18.75 -4.83 -2.29
C SER A 85 18.90 -6.35 -2.42
N GLY A 86 18.56 -6.93 -3.57
CA GLY A 86 18.67 -8.37 -3.85
C GLY A 86 17.52 -9.22 -3.32
N ALA A 87 16.38 -8.63 -2.94
CA ALA A 87 15.22 -9.42 -2.50
C ALA A 87 14.58 -10.17 -3.67
N ASP A 88 14.14 -11.42 -3.41
CA ASP A 88 13.45 -12.23 -4.39
C ASP A 88 12.12 -11.59 -4.83
N ILE A 89 11.89 -11.55 -6.14
CA ILE A 89 10.72 -10.88 -6.71
C ILE A 89 9.39 -11.53 -6.31
N LYS A 90 9.35 -12.85 -6.08
CA LYS A 90 8.14 -13.51 -5.59
C LYS A 90 7.86 -13.13 -4.15
N ALA A 91 8.91 -13.01 -3.33
CA ALA A 91 8.79 -12.51 -1.96
C ALA A 91 8.28 -11.05 -1.93
N VAL A 92 8.80 -10.17 -2.79
CA VAL A 92 8.34 -8.79 -2.93
C VAL A 92 6.88 -8.74 -3.41
N SER A 93 6.52 -9.52 -4.42
CA SER A 93 5.14 -9.60 -4.94
C SER A 93 4.15 -10.05 -3.86
N LYS A 94 4.51 -11.09 -3.09
CA LYS A 94 3.72 -11.58 -1.96
C LYS A 94 3.58 -10.53 -0.86
N ARG A 95 4.66 -9.80 -0.53
CA ARG A 95 4.64 -8.72 0.46
C ARG A 95 3.71 -7.58 0.06
N LEU A 96 3.68 -7.23 -1.23
CA LEU A 96 2.78 -6.22 -1.76
C LEU A 96 1.33 -6.72 -1.86
N GLY A 97 1.10 -8.04 -1.84
CA GLY A 97 -0.23 -8.62 -2.00
C GLY A 97 -0.73 -8.56 -3.45
N HIS A 98 0.18 -8.53 -4.43
CA HIS A 98 -0.21 -8.61 -5.82
C HIS A 98 -0.67 -10.04 -6.14
N ARG A 99 -1.93 -10.17 -6.58
CA ARG A 99 -2.50 -11.47 -6.98
C ARG A 99 -1.87 -12.01 -8.26
N ASN A 100 -1.31 -11.12 -9.08
CA ASN A 100 -0.58 -11.47 -10.29
C ASN A 100 0.89 -11.02 -10.19
N ILE A 101 1.81 -11.99 -10.24
CA ILE A 101 3.26 -11.77 -10.22
C ILE A 101 3.70 -11.01 -11.48
N ASP A 102 3.05 -11.23 -12.62
CA ASP A 102 3.41 -10.62 -13.91
C ASP A 102 3.29 -9.09 -13.87
N PHE A 103 2.37 -8.55 -13.06
CA PHE A 103 2.24 -7.10 -12.86
C PHE A 103 3.41 -6.54 -12.05
N THR A 104 3.89 -7.30 -11.06
CA THR A 104 5.07 -6.94 -10.25
C THR A 104 6.34 -7.01 -11.09
N TYR A 105 6.45 -8.04 -11.94
CA TYR A 105 7.58 -8.24 -12.84
C TYR A 105 7.69 -7.11 -13.87
N ASN A 106 6.62 -6.82 -14.60
CA ASN A 106 6.66 -5.79 -15.65
C ASN A 106 6.93 -4.37 -15.14
N ILE A 107 6.54 -4.05 -13.90
CA ILE A 107 6.73 -2.70 -13.35
C ILE A 107 8.12 -2.54 -12.70
N TYR A 108 8.61 -3.57 -11.99
CA TYR A 108 9.82 -3.43 -11.17
C TYR A 108 11.07 -4.11 -11.73
N VAL A 109 10.92 -4.98 -12.74
CA VAL A 109 12.05 -5.58 -13.49
C VAL A 109 12.46 -4.68 -14.67
N ARG A 110 12.06 -3.40 -14.69
CA ARG A 110 12.86 -2.41 -15.41
C ARG A 110 14.22 -2.40 -14.73
N VAL A 111 15.13 -3.20 -15.26
CA VAL A 111 16.49 -3.36 -14.77
C VAL A 111 17.05 -1.96 -14.61
N THR A 112 17.34 -1.57 -13.37
CA THR A 112 17.98 -0.28 -13.16
C THR A 112 19.41 -0.42 -13.65
N GLN A 113 20.02 0.66 -14.17
CA GLN A 113 21.41 0.63 -14.65
C GLN A 113 22.38 0.05 -13.59
N LYS A 114 22.06 0.26 -12.32
CA LYS A 114 22.78 -0.32 -11.18
C LYS A 114 22.71 -1.85 -11.17
N MET A 115 21.52 -2.44 -11.32
CA MET A 115 21.35 -3.90 -11.39
C MET A 115 22.05 -4.49 -12.61
N GLU A 116 22.04 -3.78 -13.74
CA GLU A 116 22.76 -4.16 -14.96
C GLU A 116 24.28 -4.22 -14.72
N SER A 117 24.86 -3.16 -14.14
CA SER A 117 26.28 -3.11 -13.78
C SER A 117 26.65 -4.21 -12.79
N GLU A 118 25.91 -4.35 -11.69
CA GLU A 118 26.20 -5.36 -10.67
C GLU A 118 26.10 -6.80 -11.22
N THR A 119 25.23 -7.04 -12.20
CA THR A 119 25.11 -8.36 -12.84
C THR A 119 26.30 -8.62 -13.76
N ALA A 120 26.74 -7.62 -14.51
CA ALA A 120 27.94 -7.71 -15.33
C ALA A 120 29.19 -7.93 -14.48
N ASP A 121 29.37 -7.16 -13.41
CA ASP A 121 30.51 -7.28 -12.49
C ASP A 121 30.57 -8.67 -11.83
N LYS A 122 29.42 -9.19 -11.37
CA LYS A 122 29.34 -10.56 -10.81
C LYS A 122 29.65 -11.63 -11.83
N PHE A 123 29.23 -11.45 -13.08
CA PHE A 123 29.54 -12.40 -14.16
C PHE A 123 31.02 -12.37 -14.51
N GLU A 124 31.63 -11.18 -14.55
CA GLU A 124 33.06 -11.00 -14.78
C GLU A 124 33.90 -11.63 -13.66
N GLU A 125 33.47 -11.52 -12.40
CA GLU A 125 34.08 -12.22 -11.26
C GLU A 125 34.01 -13.74 -11.42
N ILE A 126 32.84 -14.29 -11.78
CA ILE A 126 32.68 -15.75 -12.00
C ILE A 126 33.60 -16.24 -13.13
N CYS A 127 33.69 -15.49 -14.24
CA CYS A 127 34.51 -15.87 -15.39
C CYS A 127 36.01 -15.61 -15.20
N GLY A 128 36.40 -14.59 -14.43
CA GLY A 128 37.78 -14.22 -14.16
C GLY A 128 38.48 -15.10 -13.11
N THR A 129 37.74 -15.98 -12.43
CA THR A 129 38.29 -16.93 -11.44
C THR A 129 38.62 -18.31 -12.04
N LEU A 130 38.58 -18.47 -13.37
CA LEU A 130 39.04 -19.65 -14.13
C LEU A 130 40.43 -19.40 -14.74
#